data_AF-A0A9D3U9R3-F1
#
_entry.id   AF-A0A9D3U9R3-F1
#
_cell.length_a   1.000
_cell.length_b   1.000
_cell.length_c   1.000
_cell.angle_alpha   90.00
_cell.angle_beta   90.00
_cell.angle_gamma   90.00
#
_symmetry.space_group_name_H-M   'P 1'
#
loop_
_entity.id
_entity.type
_entity.pdbx_description
1 polymer ?
#
loop_
_entity_poly.entity_id
_entity_poly.type
_entity_poly.pdbx_seq_one_letter_code
_entity_poly.pdbx_strand_id
1 'polypeptide(L)'
;MSSILCLFCASLSYRAIQKSNCYHREGHNAPCSHEDTSSMLLFGAVQVVMSQIPDFHNMKWLSMFAAIMSFAYSFIGFGLGLAQVIENGTIKGRINGVPTANIADKLWLVFQALGDIAFAYPYSVIVLEIQDTLKSPPPENKTMKKASIIAVSLTTFFYLCCGCFGYAAFGNNTPGNLLTGFGFYEPYWLVDLANACIVLHLVGGYQIFGQPVFAFAERGFINRFPNSWFVNNYYTNKHRWFPSFQINPLKICFRTAYVASTTAIAMMFPYFNQVLGVLGALNFWPLAIYFPVEMCIVQKKIQSWTRKWVVLKSFSSVCLLVTIVAFIGSIQGLINAKFE
;
A
#
# COMPACT_ATOMS: atom_id res chain seq x y z
N MET A 1 5.43 4.59 -7.21
CA MET A 1 4.64 3.38 -7.49
C MET A 1 3.69 3.04 -6.34
N SER A 2 4.15 2.86 -5.10
CA SER A 2 3.25 2.65 -3.94
C SER A 2 2.23 3.79 -3.72
N SER A 3 2.57 5.04 -4.05
CA SER A 3 1.63 6.17 -4.01
C SER A 3 0.46 6.04 -5.01
N ILE A 4 0.69 5.38 -6.16
CA ILE A 4 -0.35 5.09 -7.17
C ILE A 4 -1.38 4.12 -6.57
N LEU A 5 -0.91 3.12 -5.83
CA LEU A 5 -1.79 2.17 -5.16
C LEU A 5 -2.66 2.86 -4.10
N CYS A 6 -2.12 3.83 -3.35
CA CYS A 6 -2.91 4.59 -2.38
C CYS A 6 -4.09 5.32 -3.05
N LEU A 7 -3.89 5.91 -4.22
CA LEU A 7 -4.97 6.53 -5.02
C LEU A 7 -6.03 5.49 -5.40
N PHE A 8 -5.58 4.33 -5.89
CA PHE A 8 -6.48 3.27 -6.31
C PHE A 8 -7.31 2.71 -5.15
N CYS A 9 -6.69 2.32 -4.03
CA CYS A 9 -7.40 1.78 -2.86
C CYS A 9 -8.38 2.81 -2.27
N ALA A 10 -7.99 4.09 -2.22
CA ALA A 10 -8.84 5.14 -1.67
C ALA A 10 -10.06 5.37 -2.57
N SER A 11 -9.88 5.39 -3.89
CA SER A 11 -10.99 5.52 -4.83
C SER A 11 -11.96 4.34 -4.78
N LEU A 12 -11.47 3.11 -4.68
CA LEU A 12 -12.32 1.93 -4.50
C LEU A 12 -13.14 2.01 -3.21
N SER A 13 -12.52 2.42 -2.12
CA SER A 13 -13.17 2.52 -0.80
C SER A 13 -14.22 3.64 -0.80
N TYR A 14 -13.89 4.79 -1.38
CA TYR A 14 -14.84 5.90 -1.52
C TYR A 14 -16.02 5.52 -2.42
N ARG A 15 -15.78 4.83 -3.54
CA ARG A 15 -16.85 4.29 -4.38
C ARG A 15 -17.73 3.30 -3.63
N ALA A 16 -17.15 2.44 -2.78
CA ALA A 16 -17.93 1.53 -1.96
C ALA A 16 -18.90 2.30 -1.06
N ILE A 17 -18.46 3.39 -0.42
CA ILE A 17 -19.33 4.28 0.37
C ILE A 17 -20.45 4.89 -0.48
N GLN A 18 -20.14 5.37 -1.69
CA GLN A 18 -21.16 5.95 -2.57
C GLN A 18 -22.21 4.90 -2.99
N LYS A 19 -21.76 3.70 -3.38
CA LYS A 19 -22.65 2.60 -3.74
C LYS A 19 -23.52 2.16 -2.56
N SER A 20 -22.93 2.01 -1.37
CA SER A 20 -23.64 1.70 -0.13
C SER A 20 -24.78 2.69 0.12
N ASN A 21 -24.46 3.99 0.13
CA ASN A 21 -25.44 5.05 0.34
C ASN A 21 -26.52 5.10 -0.76
N CYS A 22 -26.15 4.83 -2.01
CA CYS A 22 -27.10 4.77 -3.12
C CYS A 22 -28.08 3.61 -2.96
N TYR A 23 -27.60 2.39 -2.69
CA TYR A 23 -28.47 1.24 -2.46
C TYR A 23 -29.37 1.40 -1.24
N HIS A 24 -28.90 2.11 -0.20
CA HIS A 24 -29.71 2.39 0.97
C HIS A 24 -30.83 3.40 0.68
N ARG A 25 -30.59 4.40 -0.19
CA ARG A 25 -31.59 5.42 -0.55
C ARG A 25 -32.57 4.97 -1.63
N GLU A 26 -32.05 4.36 -2.69
CA GLU A 26 -32.79 4.03 -3.91
C GLU A 26 -33.26 2.57 -3.94
N GLY A 27 -32.83 1.76 -2.96
CA GLY A 27 -33.12 0.33 -2.87
C GLY A 27 -32.09 -0.56 -3.58
N HIS A 28 -32.01 -1.83 -3.18
CA HIS A 28 -30.97 -2.78 -3.62
C HIS A 28 -30.97 -3.08 -5.13
N ASN A 29 -32.06 -2.79 -5.84
CA ASN A 29 -32.19 -3.04 -7.29
C ASN A 29 -31.86 -1.81 -8.15
N ALA A 30 -31.46 -0.68 -7.55
CA ALA A 30 -31.15 0.54 -8.28
C ALA A 30 -29.84 0.40 -9.09
N PRO A 31 -29.77 0.97 -10.31
CA PRO A 31 -28.54 1.00 -11.10
C PRO A 31 -27.54 2.03 -10.54
N CYS A 32 -26.92 1.72 -9.40
CA CYS A 32 -25.93 2.58 -8.75
C CYS A 32 -24.55 2.44 -9.43
N SER A 33 -24.35 3.12 -10.56
CA SER A 33 -23.04 3.25 -11.21
C SER A 33 -22.35 4.57 -10.83
N HIS A 34 -21.19 4.48 -10.18
CA HIS A 34 -20.32 5.63 -9.92
C HIS A 34 -18.97 5.41 -10.61
N GLU A 35 -18.48 6.44 -11.29
CA GLU A 35 -17.19 6.42 -11.99
C GLU A 35 -16.01 6.54 -11.01
N ASP A 36 -14.99 5.69 -11.22
CA ASP A 36 -13.75 5.70 -10.42
C ASP A 36 -12.95 7.00 -10.61
N THR A 37 -13.06 7.61 -11.79
CA THR A 37 -12.31 8.80 -12.19
C THR A 37 -12.55 9.99 -11.25
N SER A 38 -13.80 10.29 -10.91
CA SER A 38 -14.13 11.41 -10.03
C SER A 38 -13.54 11.22 -8.62
N SER A 39 -13.62 10.00 -8.10
CA SER A 39 -13.09 9.61 -6.79
C SER A 39 -11.56 9.71 -6.74
N MET A 40 -10.88 9.26 -7.80
CA MET A 40 -9.42 9.37 -7.93
C MET A 40 -8.97 10.83 -8.01
N LEU A 41 -9.68 11.68 -8.77
CA LEU A 41 -9.38 13.11 -8.87
C LEU A 41 -9.56 13.82 -7.52
N LEU A 42 -10.63 13.53 -6.79
CA LEU A 42 -10.86 14.09 -5.46
C LEU A 42 -9.75 13.70 -4.49
N PHE A 43 -9.38 12.41 -4.44
CA PHE A 43 -8.27 11.97 -3.58
C PHE A 43 -6.95 12.60 -4.03
N GLY A 44 -6.68 12.68 -5.33
CA GLY A 44 -5.54 13.38 -5.89
C GLY A 44 -5.48 14.85 -5.45
N ALA A 45 -6.59 15.57 -5.45
CA ALA A 45 -6.66 16.95 -4.97
C ALA A 45 -6.31 17.06 -3.48
N VAL A 46 -6.83 16.15 -2.64
CA VAL A 46 -6.42 16.06 -1.22
C VAL A 46 -4.91 15.81 -1.10
N GLN A 47 -4.35 14.93 -1.94
CA GLN A 47 -2.92 14.65 -1.93
C GLN A 47 -2.07 15.83 -2.40
N VAL A 48 -2.54 16.69 -3.31
CA VAL A 48 -1.82 17.93 -3.68
C VAL A 48 -1.63 18.81 -2.45
N VAL A 49 -2.67 18.98 -1.63
CA VAL A 49 -2.62 19.77 -0.39
C VAL A 49 -1.73 19.10 0.65
N MET A 50 -1.94 17.80 0.91
CA MET A 50 -1.18 17.07 1.92
C MET A 50 0.29 16.91 1.55
N SER A 51 0.62 16.85 0.26
CA SER A 51 2.01 16.78 -0.22
C SER A 51 2.80 18.05 0.07
N GLN A 52 2.17 19.16 0.51
CA GLN A 52 2.90 20.35 0.93
C GLN A 52 3.51 20.23 2.34
N ILE A 53 3.24 19.13 3.06
CA ILE A 53 3.93 18.82 4.33
C ILE A 53 5.43 18.67 4.08
N PRO A 54 6.30 19.39 4.80
CA PRO A 54 7.69 19.59 4.39
C PRO A 54 8.55 18.33 4.47
N ASP A 55 8.38 17.52 5.50
CA ASP A 55 9.21 16.33 5.79
C ASP A 55 8.48 15.29 6.67
N PHE A 56 9.14 14.14 6.90
CA PHE A 56 8.64 13.06 7.75
C PHE A 56 8.41 13.47 9.21
N HIS A 57 9.22 14.38 9.75
CA HIS A 57 9.09 14.82 11.14
C HIS A 57 7.77 15.57 11.35
N ASN A 58 7.43 16.45 10.42
CA ASN A 58 6.19 17.23 10.43
C ASN A 58 4.94 16.39 10.12
N MET A 59 5.11 15.23 9.50
CA MET A 59 4.04 14.28 9.19
C MET A 59 3.68 13.35 10.37
N LYS A 60 4.37 13.44 11.52
CA LYS A 60 4.15 12.52 12.65
C LYS A 60 2.68 12.41 13.08
N TRP A 61 1.95 13.53 13.14
CA TRP A 61 0.53 13.54 13.52
C TRP A 61 -0.33 12.77 12.50
N LEU A 62 -0.05 12.95 11.21
CA LEU A 62 -0.78 12.32 10.12
C LEU A 62 -0.51 10.81 10.11
N SER A 63 0.74 10.41 10.37
CA SER A 63 1.13 9.00 10.51
C SER A 63 0.44 8.34 11.71
N MET A 64 0.35 9.00 12.86
CA MET A 64 -0.37 8.49 14.03
C MET A 64 -1.86 8.31 13.74
N PHE A 65 -2.49 9.31 13.11
CA PHE A 65 -3.90 9.23 12.72
C PHE A 65 -4.15 8.10 11.72
N ALA A 66 -3.29 7.98 10.70
CA ALA A 66 -3.36 6.91 9.72
C ALA A 66 -3.22 5.51 10.35
N ALA A 67 -2.35 5.36 11.36
CA ALA A 67 -2.21 4.10 12.09
C ALA A 67 -3.49 3.74 12.87
N ILE A 68 -4.13 4.70 13.55
CA ILE A 68 -5.42 4.47 14.25
C ILE A 68 -6.49 4.02 13.26
N MET A 69 -6.60 4.69 12.12
CA MET A 69 -7.53 4.30 11.05
C MET A 69 -7.22 2.90 10.51
N SER A 70 -5.93 2.54 10.41
CA SER A 70 -5.47 1.21 9.99
C SER A 70 -5.94 0.09 10.91
N PHE A 71 -5.77 0.27 12.22
CA PHE A 71 -6.31 -0.66 13.21
C PHE A 71 -7.84 -0.73 13.13
N ALA A 72 -8.52 0.41 13.04
CA ALA A 72 -9.98 0.47 13.02
C ALA A 72 -10.58 -0.38 11.88
N TYR A 73 -10.18 -0.14 10.62
CA TYR A 73 -10.74 -0.93 9.51
C TYR A 73 -10.28 -2.40 9.56
N SER A 74 -9.09 -2.69 10.08
CA SER A 74 -8.59 -4.07 10.16
C SER A 74 -9.39 -4.90 11.17
N PHE A 75 -9.71 -4.32 12.34
CA PHE A 75 -10.61 -4.94 13.32
C PHE A 75 -12.02 -5.12 12.77
N ILE A 76 -12.57 -4.12 12.06
CA ILE A 76 -13.90 -4.23 11.45
C ILE A 76 -13.91 -5.34 10.39
N GLY A 77 -12.94 -5.35 9.46
CA GLY A 77 -12.86 -6.35 8.39
C GLY A 77 -12.68 -7.78 8.92
N PHE A 78 -11.82 -7.96 9.92
CA PHE A 78 -11.67 -9.23 10.63
C PHE A 78 -12.98 -9.63 11.32
N GLY A 79 -13.60 -8.73 12.09
CA GLY A 79 -14.82 -9.00 12.84
C GLY A 79 -15.99 -9.37 11.94
N LEU A 80 -16.19 -8.66 10.84
CA LEU A 80 -17.18 -8.97 9.81
C LEU A 80 -16.91 -10.33 9.17
N GLY A 81 -15.65 -10.63 8.84
CA GLY A 81 -15.25 -11.94 8.29
C GLY A 81 -15.60 -13.08 9.24
N LEU A 82 -15.28 -12.94 10.52
CA LEU A 82 -15.61 -13.92 11.56
C LEU A 82 -17.14 -14.07 11.73
N ALA A 83 -17.86 -12.96 11.82
CA ALA A 83 -19.32 -12.96 11.95
C ALA A 83 -19.98 -13.70 10.77
N GLN A 84 -19.51 -13.45 9.55
CA GLN A 84 -20.02 -14.11 8.34
C GLN A 84 -19.75 -15.61 8.35
N VAL A 85 -18.59 -16.06 8.85
CA VAL A 85 -18.30 -17.50 9.01
C VAL A 85 -19.28 -18.15 10.00
N ILE A 86 -19.57 -17.47 11.11
CA ILE A 86 -20.53 -17.95 12.12
C ILE A 86 -21.94 -18.02 11.52
N GLU A 87 -22.37 -16.98 10.82
CA GLU A 87 -23.69 -16.92 10.17
C GLU A 87 -23.86 -17.99 9.09
N ASN A 88 -22.84 -18.23 8.26
CA ASN A 88 -22.88 -19.28 7.24
C ASN A 88 -23.00 -20.69 7.84
N GLY A 89 -22.61 -20.89 9.11
CA GLY A 89 -22.54 -22.18 9.78
C GLY A 89 -21.56 -23.18 9.16
N THR A 90 -20.82 -22.79 8.12
CA THR A 90 -19.95 -23.64 7.31
C THR A 90 -18.77 -22.84 6.75
N ILE A 91 -17.65 -23.53 6.50
CA ILE A 91 -16.46 -22.95 5.87
C ILE A 91 -16.62 -23.10 4.34
N LYS A 92 -16.70 -21.98 3.62
CA LYS A 92 -16.85 -21.98 2.15
C LYS A 92 -15.51 -22.17 1.41
N GLY A 93 -14.40 -21.84 2.05
CA GLY A 93 -13.05 -22.02 1.49
C GLY A 93 -12.70 -23.47 1.21
N ARG A 94 -12.01 -23.75 0.10
CA ARG A 94 -11.60 -25.09 -0.32
C ARG A 94 -10.09 -25.15 -0.54
N ILE A 95 -9.47 -26.28 -0.23
CA ILE A 95 -8.02 -26.49 -0.44
C ILE A 95 -7.63 -26.32 -1.92
N ASN A 96 -8.52 -26.71 -2.84
CA ASN A 96 -8.26 -26.62 -4.27
C ASN A 96 -8.31 -25.17 -4.82
N GLY A 97 -8.79 -24.20 -4.03
CA GLY A 97 -8.91 -22.81 -4.45
C GLY A 97 -9.98 -22.61 -5.54
N VAL A 98 -9.80 -21.51 -6.29
CA VAL A 98 -10.66 -21.11 -7.41
C VAL A 98 -10.54 -22.13 -8.55
N PRO A 99 -11.67 -22.66 -9.08
CA PRO A 99 -11.65 -23.53 -10.26
C PRO A 99 -11.29 -22.71 -11.50
N THR A 100 -10.47 -23.27 -12.37
CA THR A 100 -10.04 -22.65 -13.63
C THR A 100 -10.27 -23.60 -14.79
N ALA A 101 -10.34 -23.07 -16.01
CA ALA A 101 -10.56 -23.88 -17.22
C ALA A 101 -9.38 -24.83 -17.49
N ASN A 102 -8.16 -24.38 -17.22
CA ASN A 102 -6.96 -25.19 -17.39
C ASN A 102 -5.93 -24.95 -16.26
N ILE A 103 -4.85 -25.73 -16.28
CA ILE A 103 -3.76 -25.67 -15.29
C ILE A 103 -2.96 -24.37 -15.42
N ALA A 104 -2.78 -23.84 -16.64
CA ALA A 104 -2.01 -22.63 -16.88
C ALA A 104 -2.68 -21.41 -16.22
N ASP A 105 -3.99 -21.26 -16.39
CA ASP A 105 -4.78 -20.19 -15.73
C ASP A 105 -4.64 -20.25 -14.22
N LYS A 106 -4.62 -21.47 -13.65
CA LYS A 106 -4.40 -21.67 -12.22
C LYS A 106 -3.01 -21.20 -11.79
N LEU A 107 -1.98 -21.53 -12.57
CA LEU A 107 -0.62 -21.09 -12.30
C LEU A 107 -0.49 -19.57 -12.37
N TRP A 108 -1.15 -18.91 -13.32
CA TRP A 108 -1.16 -17.44 -13.42
C TRP A 108 -1.75 -16.79 -12.17
N LEU A 109 -2.89 -17.30 -11.68
CA LEU A 109 -3.49 -16.82 -10.43
C LEU A 109 -2.59 -17.04 -9.22
N VAL A 110 -1.93 -18.20 -9.13
CA VAL A 110 -0.98 -18.48 -8.03
C VAL A 110 0.22 -17.54 -8.07
N PHE A 111 0.78 -17.29 -9.25
CA PHE A 111 1.90 -16.37 -9.42
C PHE A 111 1.52 -14.93 -9.07
N GLN A 112 0.34 -14.48 -9.50
CA GLN A 112 -0.18 -13.17 -9.10
C GLN A 112 -0.35 -13.08 -7.57
N ALA A 113 -0.92 -14.10 -6.93
CA ALA A 113 -1.08 -14.15 -5.48
C ALA A 113 0.27 -14.12 -4.74
N LEU A 114 1.34 -14.74 -5.27
CA LEU A 114 2.69 -14.61 -4.71
C LEU A 114 3.18 -13.16 -4.76
N GLY A 115 2.88 -12.42 -5.82
CA GLY A 115 3.16 -10.99 -5.93
C GLY A 115 2.40 -10.17 -4.89
N ASP A 116 1.12 -10.45 -4.68
CA ASP A 116 0.29 -9.78 -3.67
C ASP A 116 0.83 -10.02 -2.26
N ILE A 117 1.25 -11.25 -1.94
CA ILE A 117 1.88 -11.59 -0.65
C ILE A 117 3.24 -10.89 -0.50
N ALA A 118 4.03 -10.83 -1.57
CA ALA A 118 5.32 -10.14 -1.56
C ALA A 118 5.17 -8.63 -1.32
N PHE A 119 4.11 -8.02 -1.86
CA PHE A 119 3.79 -6.62 -1.64
C PHE A 119 3.38 -6.30 -0.20
N ALA A 120 2.84 -7.27 0.55
CA ALA A 120 2.27 -7.07 1.88
C ALA A 120 3.28 -6.53 2.92
N TYR A 121 4.59 -6.66 2.70
CA TYR A 121 5.62 -6.25 3.65
C TYR A 121 6.61 -5.21 3.06
N PRO A 122 6.16 -4.01 2.63
CA PRO A 122 6.99 -3.06 1.91
C PRO A 122 7.88 -2.18 2.81
N TYR A 123 8.14 -2.60 4.06
CA TYR A 123 8.75 -1.72 5.07
C TYR A 123 10.22 -1.35 4.78
N SER A 124 10.94 -2.16 3.99
CA SER A 124 12.35 -1.94 3.67
C SER A 124 12.60 -0.60 2.96
N VAL A 125 11.62 -0.08 2.23
CA VAL A 125 11.73 1.17 1.47
C VAL A 125 11.81 2.40 2.38
N ILE A 126 11.16 2.33 3.56
CA ILE A 126 10.98 3.49 4.45
C ILE A 126 11.74 3.36 5.77
N VAL A 127 12.34 2.19 6.04
CA VAL A 127 12.95 1.91 7.36
C VAL A 127 14.07 2.88 7.71
N LEU A 128 14.89 3.28 6.73
CA LEU A 128 16.02 4.20 6.93
C LEU A 128 15.53 5.64 7.20
N GLU A 129 14.51 6.10 6.46
CA GLU A 129 13.90 7.41 6.67
C GLU A 129 13.25 7.50 8.06
N ILE A 130 12.62 6.42 8.53
CA ILE A 130 12.07 6.36 9.89
C ILE A 130 13.20 6.38 10.93
N GLN A 131 14.30 5.66 10.69
CA GLN A 131 15.47 5.65 11.60
C GLN A 131 16.04 7.05 11.83
N ASP A 132 16.18 7.83 10.77
CA ASP A 132 16.72 9.20 10.83
C ASP A 132 15.85 10.15 11.68
N THR A 133 14.57 9.83 11.89
CA THR A 133 13.68 10.63 12.76
C THR A 133 13.76 10.28 14.24
N LEU A 134 14.42 9.18 14.61
CA LEU A 134 14.43 8.70 15.98
C LEU A 134 15.45 9.44 16.84
N LYS A 135 15.02 9.83 18.04
CA LYS A 135 15.91 10.43 19.02
C LYS A 135 16.77 9.36 19.70
N SER A 136 18.06 9.64 19.83
CA SER A 136 18.98 8.91 20.71
C SER A 136 19.10 9.62 22.07
N PRO A 137 19.27 8.90 23.20
CA PRO A 137 19.33 7.45 23.39
C PRO A 137 17.95 6.76 23.54
N PRO A 138 17.83 5.43 23.29
CA PRO A 138 18.87 4.46 22.88
C PRO A 138 19.17 4.53 21.37
N PRO A 139 20.21 3.83 20.89
CA PRO A 139 20.54 3.78 19.46
C PRO A 139 19.34 3.40 18.59
N GLU A 140 19.20 4.08 17.45
CA GLU A 140 18.07 3.98 16.52
C GLU A 140 17.81 2.53 16.09
N ASN A 141 18.87 1.74 15.89
CA ASN A 141 18.76 0.34 15.53
C ASN A 141 18.05 -0.53 16.58
N LYS A 142 18.19 -0.22 17.88
CA LYS A 142 17.51 -0.93 18.97
C LYS A 142 16.03 -0.59 18.99
N THR A 143 15.72 0.71 18.93
CA THR A 143 14.34 1.20 18.89
C THR A 143 13.62 0.66 17.67
N MET A 144 14.23 0.76 16.48
CA MET A 144 13.62 0.24 15.26
C MET A 144 13.51 -1.26 15.24
N LYS A 145 14.49 -2.02 15.74
CA LYS A 145 14.34 -3.48 15.81
C LYS A 145 13.11 -3.87 16.63
N LYS A 146 12.90 -3.23 17.78
CA LYS A 146 11.71 -3.46 18.61
C LYS A 146 10.43 -3.06 17.87
N ALA A 147 10.41 -1.87 17.27
CA ALA A 147 9.26 -1.36 16.53
C ALA A 147 8.90 -2.26 15.34
N SER A 148 9.90 -2.69 14.54
CA SER A 148 9.70 -3.57 13.39
C SER A 148 9.19 -4.95 13.79
N ILE A 149 9.68 -5.54 14.89
CA ILE A 149 9.15 -6.82 15.40
C ILE A 149 7.66 -6.68 15.73
N ILE A 150 7.29 -5.63 16.46
CA ILE A 150 5.88 -5.38 16.82
C ILE A 150 5.04 -5.15 15.57
N ALA A 151 5.49 -4.27 14.67
CA ALA A 151 4.77 -3.93 13.46
C ALA A 151 4.54 -5.15 12.56
N VAL A 152 5.60 -5.90 12.23
CA VAL A 152 5.48 -7.10 11.40
C VAL A 152 4.58 -8.14 12.06
N SER A 153 4.71 -8.38 13.36
CA SER A 153 3.86 -9.35 14.07
C SER A 153 2.38 -8.97 14.01
N LEU A 154 2.05 -7.70 14.28
CA LEU A 154 0.68 -7.19 14.22
C LEU A 154 0.12 -7.25 12.79
N THR A 155 0.90 -6.80 11.81
CA THR A 155 0.51 -6.84 10.40
C THR A 155 0.24 -8.27 9.93
N THR A 156 1.13 -9.21 10.25
CA THR A 156 0.93 -10.63 9.92
C THR A 156 -0.33 -11.19 10.59
N PHE A 157 -0.58 -10.86 11.86
CA PHE A 157 -1.80 -11.26 12.55
C PHE A 157 -3.06 -10.79 11.82
N PHE A 158 -3.17 -9.51 11.49
CA PHE A 158 -4.35 -8.98 10.80
C PHE A 158 -4.48 -9.51 9.37
N TYR A 159 -3.38 -9.65 8.62
CA TYR A 159 -3.43 -10.21 7.27
C TYR A 159 -3.89 -11.66 7.26
N LEU A 160 -3.39 -12.49 8.18
CA LEU A 160 -3.87 -13.86 8.33
C LEU A 160 -5.33 -13.89 8.78
N CYS A 161 -5.74 -13.06 9.75
CA CYS A 161 -7.13 -13.01 10.17
C CYS A 161 -8.07 -12.62 9.02
N CYS A 162 -7.83 -11.48 8.36
CA CYS A 162 -8.65 -11.02 7.25
C CYS A 162 -8.63 -12.02 6.07
N GLY A 163 -7.46 -12.55 5.72
CA GLY A 163 -7.32 -13.53 4.63
C GLY A 163 -8.01 -14.85 4.93
N CYS A 164 -7.78 -15.44 6.10
CA CYS A 164 -8.36 -16.73 6.48
C CYS A 164 -9.86 -16.64 6.74
N PHE A 165 -10.33 -15.67 7.54
CA PHE A 165 -11.76 -15.54 7.80
C PHE A 165 -12.53 -15.04 6.58
N GLY A 166 -11.94 -14.15 5.77
CA GLY A 166 -12.51 -13.77 4.48
C GLY A 166 -12.66 -14.95 3.52
N TYR A 167 -11.61 -15.77 3.38
CA TYR A 167 -11.69 -16.97 2.55
C TYR A 167 -12.64 -18.03 3.10
N ALA A 168 -12.72 -18.17 4.43
CA ALA A 168 -13.71 -19.05 5.06
C ALA A 168 -15.15 -18.55 4.84
N ALA A 169 -15.37 -17.24 4.84
CA ALA A 169 -16.68 -16.61 4.66
C ALA A 169 -17.20 -16.66 3.23
N PHE A 170 -16.31 -16.43 2.24
CA PHE A 170 -16.70 -16.23 0.84
C PHE A 170 -16.19 -17.32 -0.11
N GLY A 171 -15.21 -18.12 0.32
CA GLY A 171 -14.61 -19.17 -0.49
C GLY A 171 -14.08 -18.64 -1.82
N ASN A 172 -14.45 -19.28 -2.92
CA ASN A 172 -13.98 -18.89 -4.25
C ASN A 172 -14.54 -17.55 -4.75
N ASN A 173 -15.55 -17.00 -4.08
CA ASN A 173 -16.13 -15.69 -4.36
C ASN A 173 -15.49 -14.56 -3.53
N THR A 174 -14.35 -14.84 -2.86
CA THR A 174 -13.66 -13.83 -2.06
C THR A 174 -13.20 -12.68 -2.96
N PRO A 175 -13.65 -11.44 -2.71
CA PRO A 175 -13.23 -10.29 -3.51
C PRO A 175 -11.80 -9.86 -3.17
N GLY A 176 -11.14 -9.16 -4.09
CA GLY A 176 -9.80 -8.59 -3.86
C GLY A 176 -9.78 -7.55 -2.72
N ASN A 177 -10.85 -6.76 -2.58
CA ASN A 177 -11.10 -5.96 -1.38
C ASN A 177 -12.13 -6.69 -0.51
N LEU A 178 -11.71 -7.24 0.62
CA LEU A 178 -12.58 -8.00 1.52
C LEU A 178 -13.87 -7.25 1.88
N LEU A 179 -13.80 -5.94 2.09
CA LEU A 179 -14.95 -5.13 2.51
C LEU A 179 -16.06 -5.04 1.45
N THR A 180 -15.75 -5.27 0.16
CA THR A 180 -16.79 -5.29 -0.88
C THR A 180 -17.59 -6.59 -0.87
N GLY A 181 -17.11 -7.63 -0.17
CA GLY A 181 -17.71 -8.96 -0.14
C GLY A 181 -18.88 -9.10 0.81
N PHE A 182 -18.91 -8.31 1.89
CA PHE A 182 -20.02 -8.30 2.85
C PHE A 182 -21.33 -7.75 2.25
N GLY A 183 -21.27 -7.23 1.03
CA GLY A 183 -22.39 -6.56 0.38
C GLY A 183 -22.74 -5.26 1.11
N PHE A 184 -23.61 -4.47 0.51
CA PHE A 184 -24.12 -3.23 1.12
C PHE A 184 -25.28 -3.54 2.08
N TYR A 185 -25.19 -4.67 2.77
CA TYR A 185 -26.21 -5.19 3.68
C TYR A 185 -25.85 -4.85 5.14
N GLU A 186 -26.86 -4.88 6.00
CA GLU A 186 -26.79 -4.44 7.40
C GLU A 186 -25.66 -5.14 8.20
N PRO A 187 -24.88 -4.40 9.02
CA PRO A 187 -24.89 -2.94 9.17
C PRO A 187 -24.02 -2.24 8.11
N TYR A 188 -24.67 -1.62 7.10
CA TYR A 188 -24.00 -0.90 6.02
C TYR A 188 -23.11 0.25 6.54
N TRP A 189 -23.53 0.91 7.62
CA TRP A 189 -22.77 1.98 8.27
C TRP A 189 -21.39 1.52 8.75
N LEU A 190 -21.26 0.26 9.17
CA LEU A 190 -20.01 -0.29 9.67
C LEU A 190 -19.03 -0.56 8.52
N VAL A 191 -19.55 -1.03 7.38
CA VAL A 191 -18.81 -1.17 6.13
C VAL A 191 -18.37 0.20 5.61
N ASP A 192 -19.25 1.21 5.66
CA ASP A 192 -18.92 2.58 5.26
C ASP A 192 -17.87 3.21 6.17
N LEU A 193 -17.98 3.00 7.48
CA LEU A 193 -16.97 3.43 8.44
C LEU A 193 -15.60 2.80 8.14
N ALA A 194 -15.56 1.50 7.88
CA ALA A 194 -14.31 0.82 7.53
C ALA A 194 -13.70 1.35 6.23
N ASN A 195 -14.50 1.59 5.20
CA ASN A 195 -14.03 2.19 3.95
C ASN A 195 -13.56 3.65 4.16
N ALA A 196 -14.23 4.43 5.00
CA ALA A 196 -13.80 5.78 5.34
C ALA A 196 -12.46 5.78 6.08
N CYS A 197 -12.28 4.84 7.02
CA CYS A 197 -10.99 4.61 7.68
C CYS A 197 -9.90 4.23 6.67
N ILE A 198 -10.20 3.40 5.66
CA ILE A 198 -9.22 3.09 4.59
C ILE A 198 -8.83 4.36 3.83
N VAL A 199 -9.78 5.18 3.38
CA VAL A 199 -9.50 6.44 2.67
C VAL A 199 -8.56 7.32 3.51
N LEU A 200 -8.88 7.51 4.79
CA LEU A 200 -8.08 8.32 5.71
C LEU A 200 -6.69 7.75 6.00
N HIS A 201 -6.58 6.42 6.20
CA HIS A 201 -5.30 5.74 6.34
C HIS A 201 -4.40 5.97 5.11
N LEU A 202 -4.97 5.87 3.91
CA LEU A 202 -4.24 6.03 2.67
C LEU A 202 -3.81 7.48 2.40
N VAL A 203 -4.44 8.47 3.04
CA VAL A 203 -3.92 9.84 3.04
C VAL A 203 -2.50 9.87 3.62
N GLY A 204 -2.32 9.29 4.81
CA GLY A 204 -1.00 9.16 5.43
C GLY A 204 -0.07 8.20 4.68
N GLY A 205 -0.61 7.08 4.17
CA GLY A 205 0.16 6.11 3.38
C GLY A 205 0.80 6.72 2.14
N TYR A 206 0.05 7.52 1.37
CA TYR A 206 0.57 8.21 0.18
C TYR A 206 1.73 9.14 0.56
N GLN A 207 1.59 9.88 1.65
CA GLN A 207 2.63 10.80 2.11
C GLN A 207 3.89 10.07 2.60
N ILE A 208 3.75 8.94 3.31
CA ILE A 208 4.89 8.10 3.71
C ILE A 208 5.71 7.64 2.49
N PHE A 209 5.07 7.33 1.36
CA PHE A 209 5.79 6.94 0.15
C PHE A 209 6.25 8.13 -0.71
N GLY A 210 5.55 9.27 -0.66
CA GLY A 210 5.87 10.45 -1.46
C GLY A 210 7.05 11.26 -0.91
N GLN A 211 7.15 11.41 0.42
CA GLN A 211 8.15 12.28 1.05
C GLN A 211 9.61 11.92 0.70
N PRO A 212 10.05 10.64 0.67
CA PRO A 212 11.42 10.31 0.24
C PRO A 212 11.70 10.72 -1.21
N VAL A 213 10.70 10.56 -2.09
CA VAL A 213 10.82 10.94 -3.50
C VAL A 213 10.93 12.47 -3.64
N PHE A 214 10.13 13.21 -2.88
CA PHE A 214 10.21 14.67 -2.82
C PHE A 214 11.58 15.13 -2.33
N ALA A 215 12.05 14.58 -1.22
CA ALA A 215 13.36 14.92 -0.66
C ALA A 215 14.50 14.63 -1.63
N PHE A 216 14.48 13.47 -2.30
CA PHE A 216 15.50 13.10 -3.29
C PHE A 216 15.51 14.05 -4.49
N ALA A 217 14.35 14.32 -5.09
CA ALA A 217 14.25 15.18 -6.26
C ALA A 217 14.61 16.63 -5.93
N GLU A 218 14.05 17.18 -4.84
CA GLU A 218 14.32 18.55 -4.41
C GLU A 218 15.80 18.78 -4.11
N ARG A 219 16.44 17.85 -3.38
CA ARG A 219 17.88 17.91 -3.11
C ARG A 219 18.70 17.87 -4.40
N GLY A 220 18.29 17.05 -5.37
CA GLY A 220 18.90 17.01 -6.70
C GLY A 220 18.84 18.36 -7.42
N PHE A 221 17.66 19.01 -7.44
CA PHE A 221 17.49 20.32 -8.07
C PHE A 221 18.24 21.44 -7.35
N ILE A 222 18.25 21.44 -6.01
CA ILE A 222 19.00 22.42 -5.20
C ILE A 222 20.49 22.33 -5.50
N ASN A 223 21.05 21.11 -5.52
CA ASN A 223 22.47 20.89 -5.79
C ASN A 223 22.85 21.25 -7.24
N ARG A 224 21.94 21.06 -8.20
CA ARG A 224 22.21 21.34 -9.63
C ARG A 224 22.04 22.82 -9.98
N PHE A 225 21.11 23.52 -9.34
CA PHE A 225 20.77 24.92 -9.62
C PHE A 225 20.80 25.79 -8.36
N PRO A 226 21.96 25.93 -7.69
CA PRO A 226 22.07 26.64 -6.41
C PRO A 226 21.79 28.14 -6.50
N ASN A 227 21.89 28.74 -7.69
CA ASN A 227 21.66 30.18 -7.89
C ASN A 227 20.27 30.50 -8.47
N SER A 228 19.41 29.50 -8.65
CA SER A 228 18.07 29.72 -9.21
C SER A 228 17.13 30.29 -8.16
N TRP A 229 16.49 31.42 -8.48
CA TRP A 229 15.42 32.01 -7.67
C TRP A 229 14.26 31.01 -7.45
N PHE A 230 13.88 30.26 -8.47
CA PHE A 230 12.79 29.28 -8.42
C PHE A 230 13.04 28.14 -7.40
N VAL A 231 14.32 27.84 -7.16
CA VAL A 231 14.76 26.72 -6.31
C VAL A 231 15.03 27.19 -4.88
N ASN A 232 15.65 28.35 -4.69
CA ASN A 232 16.15 28.81 -3.39
C ASN A 232 15.34 29.94 -2.74
N ASN A 233 14.25 30.37 -3.36
CA ASN A 233 13.36 31.35 -2.74
C ASN A 233 12.35 30.68 -1.79
N TYR A 234 12.67 30.72 -0.49
CA TYR A 234 11.85 30.12 0.56
C TYR A 234 10.88 31.15 1.16
N TYR A 235 9.60 30.85 1.09
CA TYR A 235 8.55 31.54 1.82
C TYR A 235 8.18 30.73 3.06
N THR A 236 8.46 31.28 4.24
CA THR A 236 8.00 30.70 5.51
C THR A 236 6.62 31.23 5.85
N ASN A 237 5.60 30.38 5.73
CA ASN A 237 4.28 30.68 6.26
C ASN A 237 4.20 30.14 7.69
N LYS A 238 4.28 31.03 8.68
CA LYS A 238 4.03 30.69 10.09
C LYS A 238 2.52 30.76 10.36
N HIS A 239 1.89 29.62 10.51
CA HIS A 239 0.52 29.54 11.04
C HIS A 239 0.56 29.17 12.52
N ARG A 240 -0.33 29.76 13.34
CA ARG A 240 -0.31 29.58 14.80
C ARG A 240 -0.65 28.16 15.27
N TRP A 241 -1.31 27.38 14.42
CA TRP A 241 -1.83 26.04 14.72
C TRP A 241 -1.17 24.90 13.92
N PHE A 242 -0.32 25.21 12.95
CA PHE A 242 0.32 24.22 12.09
C PHE A 242 1.84 24.42 12.06
N PRO A 243 2.63 23.39 11.73
CA PRO A 243 4.08 23.53 11.60
C PRO A 243 4.44 24.61 10.58
N SER A 244 5.60 25.26 10.75
CA SER A 244 6.04 26.29 9.80
C SER A 244 6.30 25.66 8.44
N PHE A 245 5.54 26.05 7.42
CA PHE A 245 5.73 25.54 6.06
C PHE A 245 6.76 26.38 5.34
N GLN A 246 7.89 25.76 4.95
CA GLN A 246 8.86 26.35 4.04
C GLN A 246 8.50 25.96 2.61
N ILE A 247 7.83 26.88 1.93
CA ILE A 247 7.34 26.68 0.58
C ILE A 247 8.29 27.40 -0.38
N ASN A 248 8.75 26.72 -1.41
CA ASN A 248 9.38 27.35 -2.56
C ASN A 248 8.59 26.98 -3.84
N PRO A 249 8.70 27.77 -4.93
CA PRO A 249 8.01 27.48 -6.17
C PRO A 249 8.29 26.08 -6.73
N LEU A 250 9.53 25.59 -6.60
CA LEU A 250 9.93 24.24 -6.97
C LEU A 250 9.10 23.16 -6.26
N LYS A 251 8.97 23.23 -4.92
CA LYS A 251 8.22 22.27 -4.10
C LYS A 251 6.77 22.20 -4.55
N ILE A 252 6.11 23.36 -4.70
CA ILE A 252 4.71 23.39 -5.15
C ILE A 252 4.60 22.72 -6.52
N CYS A 253 5.41 23.17 -7.49
CA CYS A 253 5.32 22.69 -8.86
C CYS A 253 5.64 21.20 -8.96
N PHE A 254 6.77 20.77 -8.41
CA PHE A 254 7.23 19.38 -8.49
C PHE A 254 6.27 18.43 -7.76
N ARG A 255 5.87 18.75 -6.53
CA ARG A 255 4.97 17.88 -5.76
C ARG A 255 3.58 17.80 -6.40
N THR A 256 3.07 18.90 -6.94
CA THR A 256 1.80 18.90 -7.68
C THR A 256 1.91 18.08 -8.97
N ALA A 257 2.99 18.25 -9.73
CA ALA A 257 3.24 17.46 -10.94
C ALA A 257 3.39 15.97 -10.62
N TYR A 258 4.07 15.63 -9.51
CA TYR A 258 4.16 14.25 -9.04
C TYR A 258 2.78 13.67 -8.72
N VAL A 259 1.96 14.36 -7.92
CA VAL A 259 0.60 13.91 -7.60
C VAL A 259 -0.24 13.76 -8.86
N ALA A 260 -0.21 14.74 -9.77
CA ALA A 260 -0.93 14.69 -11.04
C ALA A 260 -0.50 13.49 -11.89
N SER A 261 0.81 13.23 -12.00
CA SER A 261 1.33 12.07 -12.75
C SER A 261 0.91 10.74 -12.14
N THR A 262 0.99 10.59 -10.81
CA THR A 262 0.55 9.36 -10.13
C THR A 262 -0.96 9.14 -10.24
N THR A 263 -1.75 10.21 -10.25
CA THR A 263 -3.21 10.17 -10.44
C THR A 263 -3.54 9.75 -11.87
N ALA A 264 -2.88 10.33 -12.86
CA ALA A 264 -3.06 9.96 -14.26
C ALA A 264 -2.72 8.49 -14.51
N ILE A 265 -1.60 8.00 -13.96
CA ILE A 265 -1.22 6.59 -14.08
C ILE A 265 -2.24 5.68 -13.39
N ALA A 266 -2.74 6.05 -12.20
CA ALA A 266 -3.76 5.29 -11.48
C ALA A 266 -5.04 5.14 -12.32
N MET A 267 -5.44 6.20 -13.03
CA MET A 267 -6.62 6.20 -13.90
C MET A 267 -6.44 5.32 -15.15
N MET A 268 -5.21 5.16 -15.66
CA MET A 268 -4.94 4.34 -16.85
C MET A 268 -4.98 2.83 -16.58
N PHE A 269 -4.78 2.39 -15.34
CA PHE A 269 -4.68 0.97 -14.98
C PHE A 269 -5.45 0.65 -13.68
N PRO A 270 -6.80 0.64 -13.70
CA PRO A 270 -7.62 0.44 -12.51
C PRO A 270 -7.75 -1.06 -12.11
N TYR A 271 -6.67 -1.83 -12.14
CA TYR A 271 -6.67 -3.27 -11.88
C TYR A 271 -5.95 -3.60 -10.57
N PHE A 272 -6.72 -3.75 -9.48
CA PHE A 272 -6.18 -3.79 -8.11
C PHE A 272 -5.08 -4.84 -7.90
N ASN A 273 -5.44 -6.10 -8.05
CA ASN A 273 -4.58 -7.23 -7.71
C ASN A 273 -3.43 -7.36 -8.72
N GLN A 274 -3.69 -7.05 -9.99
CA GLN A 274 -2.67 -7.11 -11.03
C GLN A 274 -1.58 -6.06 -10.79
N VAL A 275 -1.98 -4.82 -10.47
CA VAL A 275 -1.03 -3.75 -10.13
C VAL A 275 -0.29 -4.09 -8.84
N LEU A 276 -0.98 -4.59 -7.81
CA LEU A 276 -0.34 -5.07 -6.57
C LEU A 276 0.73 -6.11 -6.84
N GLY A 277 0.40 -7.16 -7.59
CA GLY A 277 1.33 -8.24 -7.91
C GLY A 277 2.56 -7.77 -8.68
N VAL A 278 2.39 -6.88 -9.66
CA VAL A 278 3.52 -6.25 -10.39
C VAL A 278 4.40 -5.43 -9.44
N LEU A 279 3.79 -4.61 -8.58
CA LEU A 279 4.51 -3.78 -7.62
C LEU A 279 5.25 -4.62 -6.58
N GLY A 280 4.61 -5.68 -6.08
CA GLY A 280 5.20 -6.64 -5.16
C GLY A 280 6.43 -7.29 -5.76
N ALA A 281 6.31 -7.82 -6.97
CA ALA A 281 7.43 -8.43 -7.67
C ALA A 281 8.59 -7.44 -7.89
N LEU A 282 8.33 -6.25 -8.44
CA LEU A 282 9.39 -5.30 -8.74
C LEU A 282 10.17 -4.81 -7.52
N ASN A 283 9.51 -4.69 -6.35
CA ASN A 283 10.15 -4.16 -5.15
C ASN A 283 10.73 -5.25 -4.24
N PHE A 284 10.10 -6.42 -4.15
CA PHE A 284 10.41 -7.44 -3.15
C PHE A 284 11.85 -7.94 -3.25
N TRP A 285 12.26 -8.50 -4.38
CA TRP A 285 13.61 -9.05 -4.49
C TRP A 285 14.71 -7.99 -4.34
N PRO A 286 14.75 -6.89 -5.13
CA PRO A 286 15.87 -5.97 -5.04
C PRO A 286 15.96 -5.30 -3.67
N LEU A 287 14.84 -4.78 -3.15
CA LEU A 287 14.82 -3.91 -1.96
C LEU A 287 14.67 -4.67 -0.64
N ALA A 288 13.86 -5.73 -0.59
CA ALA A 288 13.63 -6.46 0.65
C ALA A 288 14.58 -7.65 0.85
N ILE A 289 15.13 -8.20 -0.23
CA ILE A 289 15.95 -9.42 -0.17
C ILE A 289 17.41 -9.17 -0.56
N TYR A 290 17.66 -8.80 -1.81
CA TYR A 290 19.00 -8.70 -2.39
C TYR A 290 19.86 -7.67 -1.65
N PHE A 291 19.42 -6.40 -1.58
CA PHE A 291 20.21 -5.35 -0.92
C PHE A 291 20.51 -5.69 0.55
N PRO A 292 19.54 -6.07 1.40
CA PRO A 292 19.83 -6.45 2.79
C PRO A 292 20.77 -7.66 2.92
N VAL A 293 20.63 -8.67 2.05
CA VAL A 293 21.50 -9.85 2.04
C VAL A 293 22.94 -9.46 1.69
N GLU A 294 23.15 -8.69 0.62
CA GLU A 294 24.49 -8.23 0.23
C GLU A 294 25.10 -7.32 1.30
N MET A 295 24.32 -6.39 1.85
CA MET A 295 24.76 -5.53 2.95
C MET A 295 25.20 -6.38 4.15
N CYS A 296 24.47 -7.43 4.51
CA CYS A 296 24.82 -8.34 5.61
C CYS A 296 26.14 -9.08 5.33
N ILE A 297 26.33 -9.59 4.10
CA ILE A 297 27.56 -10.29 3.70
C ILE A 297 28.77 -9.36 3.79
N VAL A 298 28.66 -8.15 3.25
CA VAL A 298 29.75 -7.15 3.25
C VAL A 298 30.04 -6.65 4.66
N GLN A 299 29.02 -6.22 5.42
CA GLN A 299 29.19 -5.66 6.76
C GLN A 299 29.74 -6.68 7.76
N LYS A 300 29.30 -7.94 7.67
CA LYS A 300 29.80 -9.01 8.55
C LYS A 300 31.02 -9.73 8.01
N LYS A 301 31.56 -9.30 6.86
CA LYS A 301 32.72 -9.93 6.19
C LYS A 301 32.56 -11.44 6.05
N ILE A 302 31.38 -11.91 5.64
CA ILE A 302 31.09 -13.34 5.51
C ILE A 302 31.91 -13.88 4.33
N GLN A 303 32.83 -14.80 4.60
CA GLN A 303 33.67 -15.40 3.58
C GLN A 303 32.83 -16.20 2.57
N SER A 304 33.17 -16.04 1.29
CA SER A 304 32.55 -16.77 0.18
C SER A 304 32.62 -18.29 0.41
N TRP A 305 31.59 -19.01 -0.05
CA TRP A 305 31.47 -20.47 0.07
C TRP A 305 31.35 -21.04 1.48
N THR A 306 31.32 -20.20 2.52
CA THR A 306 30.91 -20.67 3.84
C THR A 306 29.43 -21.07 3.85
N ARG A 307 29.04 -21.97 4.76
CA ARG A 307 27.63 -22.41 4.90
C ARG A 307 26.66 -21.24 5.03
N LYS A 308 27.02 -20.19 5.80
CA LYS A 308 26.21 -18.98 5.96
C LYS A 308 26.06 -18.21 4.65
N TRP A 309 27.14 -18.07 3.88
CA TRP A 309 27.11 -17.41 2.58
C TRP A 309 26.23 -18.16 1.59
N VAL A 310 26.39 -19.49 1.51
CA VAL A 310 25.58 -20.34 0.60
C VAL A 310 24.10 -20.26 0.94
N VAL A 311 23.73 -20.32 2.22
CA VAL A 311 22.33 -20.18 2.66
C VAL A 311 21.74 -18.82 2.26
N LEU A 312 22.47 -17.72 2.51
CA LEU A 312 22.00 -16.37 2.20
C LEU A 312 21.87 -16.13 0.68
N LYS A 313 22.84 -16.57 -0.11
CA LYS A 313 22.80 -16.46 -1.58
C LYS A 313 21.71 -17.34 -2.17
N SER A 314 21.59 -18.59 -1.71
CA SER A 314 20.52 -19.51 -2.15
C SER A 314 19.13 -18.95 -1.83
N PHE A 315 18.92 -18.43 -0.61
CA PHE A 315 17.67 -17.75 -0.24
C PHE A 315 17.36 -16.58 -1.19
N SER A 316 18.33 -15.70 -1.45
CA SER A 316 18.18 -14.59 -2.39
C SER A 316 17.84 -15.07 -3.80
N SER A 317 18.49 -16.12 -4.30
CA SER A 317 18.21 -16.71 -5.61
C SER A 317 16.82 -17.33 -5.70
N VAL A 318 16.33 -18.00 -4.65
CA VAL A 318 14.96 -18.53 -4.61
C VAL A 318 13.94 -17.40 -4.64
N CYS A 319 14.15 -16.34 -3.84
CA CYS A 319 13.29 -15.16 -3.86
C CYS A 319 13.29 -14.46 -5.23
N LEU A 320 14.42 -14.47 -5.95
CA LEU A 320 14.50 -13.95 -7.33
C LEU A 320 13.58 -14.74 -8.26
N LEU A 321 13.64 -16.08 -8.19
CA LEU A 321 12.78 -16.93 -9.02
C LEU A 321 11.30 -16.71 -8.73
N VAL A 322 10.93 -16.65 -7.44
CA VAL A 322 9.55 -16.33 -7.00
C VAL A 322 9.10 -14.97 -7.56
N THR A 323 10.01 -13.99 -7.52
CA THR A 323 9.74 -12.64 -8.04
C THR A 323 9.52 -12.63 -9.55
N ILE A 324 10.34 -13.37 -10.31
CA ILE A 324 10.21 -13.47 -11.76
C ILE A 324 8.86 -14.09 -12.13
N VAL A 325 8.49 -15.21 -11.50
CA VAL A 325 7.20 -15.86 -11.82
C VAL A 325 6.03 -14.97 -11.39
N ALA A 326 6.11 -14.31 -10.23
CA ALA A 326 5.08 -13.38 -9.77
C ALA A 326 4.90 -12.18 -10.71
N PHE A 327 6.00 -11.63 -11.24
CA PHE A 327 5.96 -10.57 -12.23
C PHE A 327 5.25 -11.03 -13.51
N ILE A 328 5.64 -12.19 -14.05
CA ILE A 328 5.03 -12.75 -15.27
C ILE A 328 3.53 -12.99 -15.07
N GLY A 329 3.13 -13.64 -13.97
CA GLY A 329 1.72 -13.92 -13.68
C GLY A 329 0.89 -12.64 -13.53
N SER A 330 1.43 -11.62 -12.86
CA SER A 330 0.72 -10.34 -12.67
C SER A 330 0.60 -9.54 -13.96
N ILE A 331 1.61 -9.57 -14.84
CA ILE A 331 1.54 -8.96 -16.17
C ILE A 331 0.53 -9.70 -17.05
N GLN A 332 0.52 -11.03 -17.04
CA GLN A 332 -0.47 -11.81 -17.77
C GLN A 332 -1.89 -11.47 -17.30
N GLY A 333 -2.10 -11.39 -15.98
CA GLY A 333 -3.38 -10.96 -15.42
C GLY A 333 -3.78 -9.56 -15.85
N LEU A 334 -2.83 -8.63 -15.96
CA LEU A 334 -3.07 -7.25 -16.44
C LEU A 334 -3.46 -7.21 -17.91
N ILE A 335 -2.80 -8.02 -18.74
CA ILE A 335 -3.09 -8.13 -20.18
C ILE A 335 -4.50 -8.68 -20.37
N ASN A 336 -4.83 -9.80 -19.73
CA ASN A 336 -6.16 -10.41 -19.82
C ASN A 336 -7.24 -9.40 -19.38
N ALA A 337 -7.07 -8.75 -18.22
CA ALA A 337 -8.05 -7.79 -17.71
C ALA A 337 -8.24 -6.53 -18.58
N LYS A 338 -7.30 -6.23 -19.47
CA LYS A 338 -7.36 -5.06 -20.37
C LYS A 338 -7.92 -5.39 -21.75
N PHE A 339 -7.73 -6.62 -22.23
CA PHE A 339 -8.03 -7.01 -23.59
C PHE A 339 -9.16 -8.06 -23.71
N GLU A 340 -9.66 -8.59 -22.60
CA GLU A 340 -10.89 -9.41 -22.51
C GLU A 340 -12.07 -8.58 -21.97
#